data_AF-A0A1Q7L0V6-F1
#
_entry.id   AF-A0A1Q7L0V6-F1
#
_cell.length_a   1.000
_cell.length_b   1.000
_cell.length_c   1.000
_cell.angle_alpha   90.00
_cell.angle_beta   90.00
_cell.angle_gamma   90.00
#
_symmetry.space_group_name_H-M   'P 1'
#
loop_
_entity.id
_entity.type
_entity.pdbx_description
1 polymer ?
#
loop_
_entity_poly.entity_id
_entity_poly.type
_entity_poly.pdbx_seq_one_letter_code
_entity_poly.pdbx_strand_id
1 'polypeptide(L)'
;MDYPVLTEAEGIKIQPEKMEIDKLYHCVYQDKIMLFYKDNSDMLNCYEISEKNIVDQVKQSKAEDIENLLQKYIEENNLNH
;
A
#
# COMPACT_ATOMS: atom_id res chain seq x y z
N MET A 1 -15.29 -5.81 -9.48
CA MET A 1 -13.89 -5.47 -9.17
C MET A 1 -13.51 -6.29 -7.96
N ASP A 2 -12.53 -7.16 -8.09
CA ASP A 2 -12.12 -8.10 -7.04
C ASP A 2 -10.74 -7.67 -6.57
N TYR A 3 -10.71 -6.60 -5.76
CA TYR A 3 -9.46 -6.08 -5.21
C TYR A 3 -8.97 -7.07 -4.12
N PRO A 4 -7.72 -7.57 -4.22
CA PRO A 4 -7.28 -8.73 -3.44
C PRO A 4 -6.99 -8.42 -1.97
N VAL A 5 -7.09 -7.15 -1.54
CA VAL A 5 -6.81 -6.70 -0.17
C VAL A 5 -8.07 -6.10 0.43
N LEU A 6 -8.52 -6.67 1.55
CA LEU A 6 -9.73 -6.24 2.25
C LEU A 6 -9.39 -5.94 3.71
N THR A 7 -9.76 -4.75 4.16
CA THR A 7 -9.60 -4.35 5.56
C THR A 7 -10.84 -4.77 6.35
N GLU A 8 -10.63 -5.53 7.42
CA GLU A 8 -11.67 -5.99 8.35
C GLU A 8 -11.42 -5.40 9.75
N ALA A 9 -12.37 -5.55 10.67
CA ALA A 9 -12.25 -5.01 12.02
C ALA A 9 -11.10 -5.65 12.83
N GLU A 10 -10.80 -6.92 12.56
CA GLU A 10 -9.79 -7.71 13.28
C GLU A 10 -8.45 -7.81 12.54
N GLY A 11 -8.36 -7.31 11.29
CA GLY A 11 -7.14 -7.47 10.50
C GLY A 11 -7.30 -7.10 9.04
N ILE A 12 -6.35 -7.58 8.23
CA ILE A 12 -6.32 -7.40 6.79
C ILE A 12 -6.38 -8.78 6.15
N LYS A 13 -7.37 -8.99 5.29
CA LYS A 13 -7.53 -10.19 4.50
C LYS A 13 -6.92 -9.99 3.12
N ILE A 14 -5.99 -10.86 2.76
CA ILE A 14 -5.27 -10.81 1.49
C ILE A 14 -5.61 -12.08 0.69
N GLN A 15 -5.79 -11.94 -0.61
CA GLN A 15 -6.04 -13.03 -1.56
C GLN A 15 -4.89 -13.10 -2.57
N PRO A 16 -3.75 -13.74 -2.21
CA PRO A 16 -2.55 -13.78 -3.06
C PRO A 16 -2.81 -14.42 -4.44
N GLU A 17 -3.80 -15.31 -4.54
CA GLU A 17 -4.22 -15.93 -5.80
C GLU A 17 -4.84 -14.94 -6.81
N LYS A 18 -5.29 -13.77 -6.35
CA LYS A 18 -5.83 -12.70 -7.18
C LYS A 18 -4.84 -11.56 -7.41
N MET A 19 -3.63 -11.65 -6.85
CA MET A 19 -2.58 -10.66 -7.01
C MET A 19 -1.75 -10.94 -8.25
N GLU A 20 -1.63 -9.92 -9.09
CA GLU A 20 -0.68 -9.90 -10.20
C GLU A 20 0.76 -9.69 -9.69
N ILE A 21 1.71 -10.40 -10.30
CA ILE A 21 3.15 -10.20 -10.08
C ILE A 21 3.54 -8.80 -10.57
N ASP A 22 4.52 -8.19 -9.91
CA ASP A 22 5.03 -6.85 -10.24
C ASP A 22 3.99 -5.73 -10.10
N LYS A 23 2.92 -5.98 -9.33
CA LYS A 23 1.88 -5.00 -9.02
C LYS A 23 1.82 -4.70 -7.52
N LEU A 24 1.75 -3.42 -7.19
CA LEU A 24 1.60 -2.93 -5.82
C LEU A 24 0.13 -2.87 -5.44
N TYR A 25 -0.20 -3.44 -4.29
CA TYR A 25 -1.50 -3.32 -3.65
C TYR A 25 -1.33 -2.65 -2.30
N HIS A 26 -2.38 -2.00 -1.82
CA HIS A 26 -2.32 -1.23 -0.59
C HIS A 26 -3.65 -1.19 0.17
N CYS A 27 -3.57 -0.91 1.46
CA CYS A 27 -4.73 -0.50 2.26
C CYS A 27 -4.27 0.35 3.46
N VAL A 28 -5.21 1.02 4.12
CA VAL A 28 -4.95 1.69 5.39
C VAL A 28 -5.53 0.86 6.52
N TYR A 29 -4.69 0.50 7.49
CA TYR A 29 -5.11 -0.25 8.68
C TYR A 29 -4.36 0.28 9.91
N GLN A 30 -5.08 0.52 11.01
CA GLN A 30 -4.51 1.02 12.27
C GLN A 30 -3.57 2.22 12.10
N ASP A 31 -4.01 3.24 11.35
CA ASP A 31 -3.22 4.44 11.07
C ASP A 31 -1.86 4.18 10.38
N LYS A 32 -1.74 3.06 9.66
CA LYS A 32 -0.60 2.73 8.81
C LYS A 32 -1.05 2.46 7.39
N ILE A 33 -0.21 2.82 6.43
CA ILE A 33 -0.36 2.36 5.04
C ILE A 33 0.35 1.02 4.97
N MET A 34 -0.39 0.00 4.58
CA MET A 34 0.12 -1.35 4.35
C MET A 34 0.27 -1.54 2.85
N LEU A 35 1.47 -1.88 2.40
CA LEU A 35 1.81 -2.12 1.01
C LEU A 35 2.11 -3.61 0.81
N PHE A 36 1.55 -4.17 -0.25
CA PHE A 36 1.68 -5.58 -0.60
C PHE A 36 2.17 -5.70 -2.03
N TYR A 37 3.28 -6.41 -2.21
CA TYR A 37 3.91 -6.56 -3.52
C TYR A 37 4.26 -8.03 -3.74
N LYS A 38 3.75 -8.59 -4.83
CA LYS A 38 4.06 -9.96 -5.21
C LYS A 38 5.21 -9.94 -6.22
N ASP A 39 6.35 -10.49 -5.83
CA ASP A 39 7.54 -10.51 -6.67
C ASP A 39 7.57 -11.69 -7.66
N ASN A 40 8.56 -11.68 -8.54
CA ASN A 40 8.78 -12.70 -9.56
C ASN A 40 9.10 -14.11 -9.01
N SER A 41 9.39 -14.25 -7.72
CA SER A 41 9.56 -15.54 -7.04
C SER A 41 8.25 -16.05 -6.42
N ASP A 42 7.11 -15.43 -6.77
CA ASP A 42 5.78 -15.68 -6.16
C ASP A 42 5.72 -15.32 -4.67
N MET A 43 6.72 -14.61 -4.14
CA MET A 43 6.77 -14.21 -2.74
C MET A 43 5.98 -12.91 -2.52
N LEU A 44 5.09 -12.94 -1.52
CA LEU A 44 4.33 -11.77 -1.10
C LEU A 44 5.13 -10.97 -0.07
N ASN A 45 5.58 -9.79 -0.49
CA ASN A 45 6.24 -8.81 0.35
C ASN A 45 5.21 -7.88 0.99
N CYS A 46 5.44 -7.53 2.26
CA CYS A 46 4.59 -6.61 3.03
C CYS A 46 5.45 -5.50 3.63
N TYR A 47 5.06 -4.25 3.39
CA TYR A 47 5.72 -3.07 3.95
C TYR A 47 4.70 -2.21 4.70
N GLU A 48 5.15 -1.51 5.73
CA GLU A 48 4.33 -0.55 6.48
C GLU A 48 4.94 0.84 6.47
N ILE A 49 4.10 1.86 6.31
CA ILE A 49 4.45 3.28 6.42
C ILE A 49 3.62 3.82 7.58
N SER A 50 4.31 4.35 8.60
CA SER A 50 3.69 4.85 9.84
C SER A 50 3.79 6.37 9.98
N GLU A 51 4.38 7.04 8.99
CA GLU A 51 4.57 8.47 8.96
C GLU A 51 3.21 9.18 8.86
N LYS A 52 2.80 9.82 9.96
CA LYS A 52 1.47 10.40 10.11
C LYS A 52 1.07 11.33 8.96
N ASN A 53 2.00 12.15 8.46
CA ASN A 53 1.73 13.09 7.37
C ASN A 53 1.22 12.36 6.11
N ILE A 54 1.96 11.37 5.62
CA ILE A 54 1.58 10.64 4.42
C ILE A 54 0.37 9.73 4.66
N VAL A 55 0.24 9.12 5.84
CA VAL A 55 -0.95 8.35 6.22
C VAL A 55 -2.20 9.23 6.16
N ASP A 56 -2.15 10.43 6.71
CA ASP A 56 -3.29 11.36 6.72
C ASP A 56 -3.64 11.83 5.31
N GLN A 57 -2.63 12.07 4.45
CA GLN A 57 -2.85 12.38 3.03
C GLN A 57 -3.54 11.22 2.29
N VAL A 58 -3.08 9.98 2.48
CA VAL A 58 -3.65 8.80 1.83
C VAL A 58 -5.10 8.55 2.28
N LYS A 59 -5.39 8.72 3.57
CA LYS A 59 -6.77 8.60 4.09
C LYS A 59 -7.75 9.62 3.52
N GLN A 60 -7.26 10.81 3.16
CA GLN A 60 -8.05 11.88 2.56
C GLN A 60 -8.18 11.72 1.04
N SER A 61 -7.35 10.87 0.44
CA SER A 61 -7.32 10.63 -1.00
C SER A 61 -8.18 9.43 -1.41
N LYS A 62 -8.39 9.27 -2.72
CA LYS A 62 -8.94 8.04 -3.29
C LYS A 62 -7.83 7.00 -3.44
N ALA A 63 -8.15 5.72 -3.27
CA ALA A 63 -7.19 4.62 -3.28
C ALA A 63 -6.25 4.60 -4.51
N GLU A 64 -6.76 5.00 -5.69
CA GLU A 64 -5.98 5.00 -6.93
C GLU A 64 -4.84 6.03 -6.97
N ASP A 65 -4.85 7.05 -6.09
CA ASP A 65 -3.86 8.13 -6.08
C ASP A 65 -2.67 7.88 -5.14
N ILE A 66 -2.59 6.71 -4.48
CA ILE A 66 -1.54 6.46 -3.49
C ILE A 66 -0.14 6.44 -4.08
N GLU A 67 0.04 5.88 -5.28
CA GLU A 67 1.36 5.79 -5.91
C GLU A 67 1.90 7.19 -6.20
N ASN A 68 1.03 8.09 -6.69
CA ASN A 68 1.36 9.49 -6.91
C ASN A 68 1.69 10.22 -5.59
N LEU A 69 0.97 9.94 -4.50
CA LEU A 69 1.23 10.52 -3.19
C LEU A 69 2.59 10.06 -2.62
N LEU A 70 2.88 8.77 -2.71
CA LEU A 70 4.16 8.20 -2.28
C LEU A 70 5.32 8.75 -3.11
N GLN A 71 5.15 8.86 -4.43
CA GLN A 71 6.15 9.43 -5.33
C GLN A 71 6.45 10.89 -4.96
N LYS A 72 5.43 11.73 -4.76
CA LYS A 72 5.60 13.11 -4.31
C LYS A 72 6.31 13.18 -2.95
N TYR A 73 5.94 12.30 -2.02
CA TYR A 73 6.59 12.24 -0.72
C TYR A 73 8.09 11.91 -0.82
N ILE A 74 8.47 10.98 -1.70
CA ILE A 74 9.88 10.63 -1.95
C ILE A 74 10.65 11.84 -2.53
N GLU A 75 10.04 12.54 -3.49
CA GLU A 75 10.63 13.74 -4.13
C GLU A 75 10.82 14.89 -3.13
N GLU A 76 9.79 15.20 -2.33
CA GLU A 76 9.84 16.27 -1.33
C GLU A 76 10.86 16.00 -0.22
N ASN A 77 11.06 14.74 0.15
CA ASN A 77 11.98 14.34 1.20
C ASN A 77 13.39 13.97 0.69
N ASN A 78 13.65 14.11 -0.63
CA ASN A 78 14.91 13.71 -1.28
C ASN A 78 15.36 12.29 -0.90
N LEU A 79 14.43 11.34 -0.83
CA LEU A 79 14.71 9.95 -0.46
C LEU A 79 15.28 9.11 -1.62
N ASN A 80 15.49 9.73 -2.79
CA ASN A 80 16.19 9.15 -3.93
C ASN A 80 17.70 9.07 -3.62
N HIS A 81 18.12 8.06 -2.86
CA HIS A 81 19.52 7.76 -2.59
C HIS A 81 19.99 6.49 -3.28
#